data_AF-A0A7K4N4J1-F1
#
_entry.id   AF-A0A7K4N4J1-F1
#
_cell.length_a   1.000
_cell.length_b   1.000
_cell.length_c   1.000
_cell.angle_alpha   90.00
_cell.angle_beta   90.00
_cell.angle_gamma   90.00
#
_symmetry.space_group_name_H-M   'P 1'
#
loop_
_entity.id
_entity.type
_entity.pdbx_description
1 polymer ?
#
loop_
_entity_poly.entity_id
_entity_poly.type
_entity_poly.pdbx_seq_one_letter_code
_entity_poly.pdbx_strand_id
1 'polypeptide(L)'
;MNQGDSFDYLADTAGEFPYYCMLHTWMVGTLVVQEAAAEEAAAAELAAEEAAAAELAAEEAAAAELAAEEAAAAELAAAEEAAAAELAAAEEAAAAELAAAEEAAAAELAAAEEAADVELIVEISESTVMGGTQIELDFNVLHVNYDLTATQNGEVVFEETGLHSMENIATHQIDAVGSPDNPIDVKVVSLGIGAPGNSDNWTGPVGQVTEIQVVPEFGTIAMMVLAVAIISIVAVTAKSRVIPRF
;
A
#
# COMPACT_ATOMS: atom_id res chain seq x y z
N MET A 1 -38.76 -38.63 110.47
CA MET A 1 -37.66 -39.49 110.00
C MET A 1 -36.59 -39.47 111.07
N ASN A 2 -36.17 -40.63 111.56
CA ASN A 2 -35.05 -40.76 112.49
C ASN A 2 -33.73 -40.58 111.75
N GLN A 3 -32.64 -40.43 112.50
CA GLN A 3 -31.31 -40.32 111.91
C GLN A 3 -30.95 -41.60 111.15
N GLY A 4 -30.73 -41.46 109.84
CA GLY A 4 -30.43 -42.57 108.92
C GLY A 4 -31.60 -43.01 108.05
N ASP A 5 -32.83 -42.53 108.30
CA ASP A 5 -33.98 -42.80 107.43
C ASP A 5 -33.93 -41.92 106.17
N SER A 6 -34.31 -42.48 105.01
CA SER A 6 -34.54 -41.75 103.76
C SER A 6 -36.01 -41.84 103.32
N PHE A 7 -36.45 -40.86 102.52
CA PHE A 7 -37.77 -40.84 101.90
C PHE A 7 -37.64 -40.39 100.44
N ASP A 8 -38.36 -41.08 99.57
CA ASP A 8 -38.41 -40.77 98.14
C ASP A 8 -39.72 -40.06 97.80
N TYR A 9 -39.61 -38.93 97.11
CA TYR A 9 -40.73 -38.15 96.59
C TYR A 9 -40.63 -38.09 95.06
N LEU A 10 -41.69 -38.48 94.37
CA LEU A 10 -41.80 -38.30 92.93
C LEU A 10 -42.68 -37.07 92.68
N ALA A 11 -42.08 -36.04 92.08
CA ALA A 11 -42.81 -34.87 91.61
C ALA A 11 -43.34 -35.12 90.20
N ASP A 12 -44.65 -35.20 90.03
CA ASP A 12 -45.32 -35.45 88.75
C ASP A 12 -46.01 -34.21 88.16
N THR A 13 -46.05 -33.12 88.91
CA THR A 13 -46.75 -31.89 88.57
C THR A 13 -45.77 -30.72 88.63
N ALA A 14 -45.66 -29.95 87.54
CA ALA A 14 -44.84 -28.75 87.50
C ALA A 14 -45.42 -27.66 88.41
N GLY A 15 -44.55 -26.93 89.12
CA GLY A 15 -44.94 -25.88 90.05
C GLY A 15 -43.92 -25.64 91.17
N GLU A 16 -44.22 -24.66 92.01
CA GLU A 16 -43.44 -24.36 93.22
C GLU A 16 -44.16 -24.92 94.46
N PHE A 17 -43.47 -25.81 95.17
CA PHE A 17 -44.00 -26.52 96.33
C PHE A 17 -43.20 -26.15 97.57
N PRO A 18 -43.72 -25.30 98.47
CA PRO A 18 -43.07 -25.01 99.73
C PRO A 18 -43.15 -26.23 100.65
N TYR A 19 -42.07 -26.56 101.35
CA TYR A 19 -42.01 -27.63 102.34
C TYR A 19 -41.40 -27.14 103.64
N TYR A 20 -41.76 -27.80 104.74
CA TYR A 20 -41.24 -27.48 106.06
C TYR A 20 -41.19 -28.71 106.96
N CYS A 21 -40.38 -28.66 108.02
CA CYS A 21 -40.37 -29.71 109.04
C CYS A 21 -41.49 -29.49 110.06
N MET A 22 -42.38 -30.48 110.23
CA MET A 22 -43.48 -30.37 111.21
C MET A 22 -43.02 -30.27 112.66
N LEU A 23 -41.85 -30.82 113.01
CA LEU A 23 -41.28 -30.76 114.37
C LEU A 23 -40.43 -29.50 114.60
N HIS A 24 -39.71 -29.08 113.57
CA HIS A 24 -38.82 -27.93 113.61
C HIS A 24 -39.32 -26.88 112.62
N THR A 25 -40.32 -26.11 113.02
CA THR A 25 -41.07 -25.21 112.12
C THR A 25 -40.23 -24.09 111.50
N TRP A 26 -39.01 -23.86 112.00
CA TRP A 26 -38.04 -22.94 111.40
C TRP A 26 -37.29 -23.53 110.18
N MET A 27 -37.41 -24.84 109.91
CA MET A 27 -36.84 -25.46 108.72
C MET A 27 -37.87 -25.41 107.60
N VAL A 28 -37.68 -24.46 106.68
CA VAL A 28 -38.51 -24.27 105.48
C VAL A 28 -37.64 -24.31 104.22
N GLY A 29 -38.21 -24.75 103.11
CA GLY A 29 -37.59 -24.71 101.79
C GLY A 29 -38.67 -24.72 100.69
N THR A 30 -38.25 -24.51 99.44
CA THR A 30 -39.15 -24.58 98.28
C THR A 30 -38.58 -25.55 97.26
N LEU A 31 -39.42 -26.43 96.73
CA LEU A 31 -39.10 -27.36 95.65
C LEU A 31 -39.74 -26.83 94.37
N VAL A 32 -38.93 -26.54 93.36
CA VAL A 32 -39.40 -26.07 92.04
C VAL A 32 -39.34 -27.24 91.07
N VAL A 33 -40.49 -27.68 90.58
CA VAL A 33 -40.63 -28.74 89.58
C VAL A 33 -40.93 -28.08 88.24
N GLN A 34 -40.11 -28.33 87.24
CA GLN A 34 -40.31 -27.81 85.89
C GLN A 34 -40.59 -28.98 84.94
N GLU A 35 -41.45 -28.75 83.94
CA GLU A 35 -41.77 -29.75 82.93
C GLU A 35 -40.63 -29.86 81.91
N ALA A 36 -39.81 -30.90 82.01
CA ALA A 36 -38.63 -31.10 81.16
C ALA A 36 -38.95 -31.14 79.64
N ALA A 37 -40.17 -31.57 79.27
CA ALA A 37 -40.59 -31.66 77.88
C ALA A 37 -40.80 -30.30 77.19
N ALA A 38 -41.07 -29.23 77.95
CA ALA A 38 -41.29 -27.90 77.39
C ALA A 38 -39.97 -27.25 76.92
N GLU A 39 -38.87 -27.47 77.64
CA GLU A 39 -37.54 -26.97 77.28
C GLU A 39 -36.96 -27.75 76.09
N GLU A 40 -37.17 -29.08 76.06
CA GLU A 40 -36.75 -29.93 74.94
C GLU A 40 -37.53 -29.64 73.65
N ALA A 41 -38.84 -29.37 73.75
CA ALA A 41 -39.65 -28.98 72.60
C ALA A 41 -39.25 -27.60 72.03
N ALA A 42 -38.96 -26.62 72.89
CA ALA A 42 -38.51 -25.30 72.46
C ALA A 42 -37.12 -25.36 71.80
N ALA A 43 -36.21 -26.20 72.32
CA ALA A 43 -34.91 -26.44 71.69
C ALA A 43 -35.03 -27.13 70.33
N ALA A 44 -35.97 -28.07 70.17
CA ALA A 44 -36.22 -28.76 68.91
C ALA A 44 -36.83 -27.83 67.83
N GLU A 45 -37.74 -26.93 68.21
CA GLU A 45 -38.32 -25.94 67.29
C GLU A 45 -37.28 -24.94 66.79
N LEU A 46 -36.42 -24.44 67.68
CA LEU A 46 -35.34 -23.52 67.32
C LEU A 46 -34.29 -24.19 66.42
N ALA A 47 -33.96 -25.46 66.68
CA ALA A 47 -33.08 -26.24 65.80
C ALA A 47 -33.70 -26.50 64.42
N ALA A 48 -35.02 -26.68 64.33
CA ALA A 48 -35.71 -26.82 63.05
C ALA A 48 -35.74 -25.51 62.26
N GLU A 49 -35.92 -24.37 62.92
CA GLU A 49 -35.85 -23.04 62.29
C GLU A 49 -34.43 -22.74 61.78
N GLU A 50 -33.39 -23.06 62.57
CA GLU A 50 -32.00 -22.90 62.16
C GLU A 50 -31.64 -23.80 60.96
N ALA A 51 -32.14 -25.04 60.94
CA ALA A 51 -31.94 -25.95 59.82
C ALA A 51 -32.63 -25.44 58.53
N ALA A 52 -33.86 -24.91 58.64
CA ALA A 52 -34.57 -24.33 57.51
C ALA A 52 -33.88 -23.06 56.96
N ALA A 53 -33.32 -22.22 57.85
CA ALA A 53 -32.53 -21.06 57.45
C ALA A 53 -31.23 -21.46 56.74
N ALA A 54 -30.57 -22.53 57.20
CA ALA A 54 -29.37 -23.07 56.57
C ALA A 54 -29.65 -23.65 55.16
N GLU A 55 -30.78 -24.33 54.98
CA GLU A 55 -31.20 -24.86 53.67
C GLU A 55 -31.47 -23.73 52.67
N LEU A 56 -32.20 -22.69 53.07
CA LEU A 56 -32.48 -21.53 52.22
C LEU A 56 -31.20 -20.76 51.84
N ALA A 57 -30.26 -20.61 52.78
CA ALA A 57 -28.96 -20.01 52.51
C ALA A 57 -28.12 -20.85 51.52
N ALA A 58 -28.21 -22.17 51.58
CA ALA A 58 -27.55 -23.06 50.63
C ALA A 58 -28.16 -22.97 49.22
N GLU A 59 -29.49 -22.89 49.11
CA GLU A 59 -30.18 -22.66 47.83
C GLU A 59 -29.82 -21.30 47.22
N GLU A 60 -29.77 -20.23 48.02
CA GLU A 60 -29.36 -18.90 47.56
C GLU A 60 -27.90 -18.88 47.07
N ALA A 61 -27.00 -19.57 47.80
CA ALA A 61 -25.61 -19.71 47.38
C ALA A 61 -25.47 -20.48 46.06
N ALA A 62 -26.23 -21.56 45.87
CA ALA A 62 -26.24 -22.31 44.61
C ALA A 62 -26.80 -21.49 43.43
N ALA A 63 -27.83 -20.68 43.67
CA ALA A 63 -28.37 -19.78 42.65
C ALA A 63 -27.36 -18.68 42.27
N ALA A 64 -26.61 -18.16 43.24
CA ALA A 64 -25.56 -17.18 43.00
C ALA A 64 -24.38 -17.76 42.19
N GLU A 65 -23.99 -19.01 42.47
CA GLU A 65 -22.95 -19.71 41.71
C GLU A 65 -23.37 -19.92 40.25
N LEU A 66 -24.59 -20.40 40.01
CA LEU A 66 -25.12 -20.59 38.65
C LEU A 66 -25.21 -19.26 37.88
N ALA A 67 -25.66 -18.18 38.53
CA ALA A 67 -25.70 -16.85 37.91
C ALA A 67 -24.31 -16.33 37.55
N ALA A 68 -23.29 -16.64 38.36
CA ALA A 68 -21.89 -16.30 38.06
C ALA A 68 -21.34 -17.10 36.88
N GLU A 69 -21.66 -18.39 36.78
CA GLU A 69 -21.28 -19.23 35.64
C GLU A 69 -21.95 -18.75 34.34
N GLU A 70 -23.24 -18.42 34.37
CA GLU A 70 -23.95 -17.87 33.20
C GLU A 70 -23.37 -16.52 32.76
N ALA A 71 -23.01 -15.64 33.70
CA ALA A 71 -22.37 -14.38 33.38
C ALA A 71 -20.99 -14.57 32.73
N ALA A 72 -20.19 -15.51 33.23
CA ALA A 72 -18.89 -15.84 32.64
C ALA A 72 -19.02 -16.43 31.22
N ALA A 73 -20.03 -17.29 30.99
CA ALA A 73 -20.33 -17.82 29.66
C ALA A 73 -20.76 -16.73 28.68
N ALA A 74 -21.57 -15.76 29.12
CA ALA A 74 -21.97 -14.61 28.30
C ALA A 74 -20.79 -13.71 27.93
N GLU A 75 -19.86 -13.48 28.86
CA GLU A 75 -18.63 -12.72 28.60
C GLU A 75 -17.73 -13.42 27.57
N LEU A 76 -17.58 -14.75 27.70
CA LEU A 76 -16.82 -15.54 26.72
C LEU A 76 -17.44 -15.45 25.32
N ALA A 77 -18.76 -15.62 25.20
CA ALA A 77 -19.46 -15.54 23.92
C ALA A 77 -19.30 -14.16 23.25
N ALA A 78 -19.37 -13.09 24.04
CA ALA A 78 -19.15 -11.73 23.53
C ALA A 78 -17.70 -11.53 23.06
N ALA A 79 -16.71 -12.09 23.77
CA ALA A 79 -15.32 -12.04 23.37
C ALA A 79 -15.05 -12.81 22.07
N GLU A 80 -15.67 -13.99 21.90
CA GLU A 80 -15.57 -14.78 20.67
C GLU A 80 -16.19 -14.05 19.46
N GLU A 81 -17.35 -13.42 19.63
CA GLU A 81 -17.99 -12.63 18.58
C GLU A 81 -17.12 -11.42 18.18
N ALA A 82 -16.54 -10.72 19.15
CA ALA A 82 -15.63 -9.60 18.90
C ALA A 82 -14.37 -10.04 18.13
N ALA A 83 -13.77 -11.18 18.51
CA ALA A 83 -12.60 -11.73 17.82
C ALA A 83 -12.93 -12.15 16.38
N ALA A 84 -14.12 -12.73 16.14
CA ALA A 84 -14.56 -13.08 14.80
C ALA A 84 -14.78 -11.84 13.91
N ALA A 85 -15.33 -10.76 14.48
CA ALA A 85 -15.51 -9.49 13.76
C ALA A 85 -14.16 -8.83 13.40
N GLU A 86 -13.19 -8.87 14.31
CA GLU A 86 -11.83 -8.36 14.06
C GLU A 86 -11.13 -9.14 12.94
N LEU A 87 -11.23 -10.47 12.95
CA LEU A 87 -10.68 -11.32 11.90
C LEU A 87 -11.30 -11.00 10.53
N ALA A 88 -12.63 -10.89 10.46
CA ALA A 88 -13.32 -10.57 9.20
C ALA A 88 -12.89 -9.21 8.64
N ALA A 89 -12.73 -8.19 9.51
CA ALA A 89 -12.24 -6.88 9.10
C ALA A 89 -10.79 -6.93 8.59
N ALA A 90 -9.93 -7.75 9.22
CA ALA A 90 -8.55 -7.94 8.78
C ALA A 90 -8.47 -8.64 7.42
N GLU A 91 -9.30 -9.65 7.17
CA GLU A 91 -9.38 -10.33 5.88
C GLU A 91 -9.86 -9.41 4.75
N GLU A 92 -10.88 -8.58 5.01
CA GLU A 92 -11.36 -7.58 4.04
C GLU A 92 -10.27 -6.53 3.70
N ALA A 93 -9.55 -6.05 4.71
CA ALA A 93 -8.45 -5.11 4.52
C ALA A 93 -7.31 -5.74 3.67
N ALA A 94 -6.94 -6.99 3.94
CA ALA A 94 -5.92 -7.71 3.17
C ALA A 94 -6.35 -7.93 1.71
N ALA A 95 -7.63 -8.25 1.48
CA ALA A 95 -8.17 -8.38 0.12
C ALA A 95 -8.15 -7.06 -0.66
N ALA A 96 -8.46 -5.94 0.00
CA ALA A 96 -8.39 -4.61 -0.60
C ALA A 96 -6.96 -4.21 -0.97
N GLU A 97 -5.99 -4.51 -0.11
CA GLU A 97 -4.56 -4.25 -0.39
C GLU A 97 -4.06 -5.06 -1.59
N LEU A 98 -4.43 -6.34 -1.67
CA LEU A 98 -4.07 -7.19 -2.82
C LEU A 98 -4.67 -6.65 -4.13
N ALA A 99 -5.95 -6.26 -4.12
CA ALA A 99 -6.61 -5.70 -5.30
C ALA A 99 -5.93 -4.40 -5.78
N ALA A 100 -5.55 -3.52 -4.84
CA ALA A 100 -4.81 -2.30 -5.17
C ALA A 100 -3.41 -2.59 -5.76
N ALA A 101 -2.72 -3.60 -5.23
CA ALA A 101 -1.42 -4.02 -5.76
C ALA A 101 -1.52 -4.60 -7.17
N GLU A 102 -2.56 -5.39 -7.46
CA GLU A 102 -2.81 -5.93 -8.81
C GLU A 102 -3.16 -4.82 -9.80
N GLU A 103 -3.97 -3.84 -9.42
CA GLU A 103 -4.29 -2.68 -10.26
C GLU A 103 -3.04 -1.85 -10.57
N ALA A 104 -2.18 -1.61 -9.57
CA ALA A 104 -0.92 -0.90 -9.76
C ALA A 104 0.03 -1.65 -10.71
N ALA A 105 0.15 -2.97 -10.57
CA ALA A 105 0.97 -3.79 -11.46
C ALA A 105 0.42 -3.79 -12.90
N ALA A 106 -0.90 -3.84 -13.08
CA ALA A 106 -1.53 -3.73 -14.39
C ALA A 106 -1.28 -2.36 -15.04
N ALA A 107 -1.35 -1.28 -14.25
CA ALA A 107 -1.05 0.07 -14.73
C ALA A 107 0.42 0.23 -15.14
N GLU A 108 1.36 -0.33 -14.37
CA GLU A 108 2.79 -0.34 -14.71
C GLU A 108 3.06 -1.08 -16.03
N LEU A 109 2.46 -2.26 -16.21
CA LEU A 109 2.58 -3.03 -17.45
C LEU A 109 2.01 -2.27 -18.65
N ALA A 110 0.84 -1.65 -18.49
CA ALA A 110 0.23 -0.85 -19.56
C ALA A 110 1.10 0.35 -19.95
N ALA A 111 1.69 1.05 -18.97
CA ALA A 111 2.62 2.15 -19.23
C ALA A 111 3.90 1.68 -19.93
N ALA A 112 4.42 0.49 -19.57
CA ALA A 112 5.57 -0.09 -20.23
C ALA A 112 5.28 -0.49 -21.68
N GLU A 113 4.08 -1.01 -21.97
CA GLU A 113 3.64 -1.34 -23.33
C GLU A 113 3.48 -0.07 -24.19
N GLU A 114 2.86 0.99 -23.66
CA GLU A 114 2.76 2.28 -24.34
C GLU A 114 4.15 2.87 -24.65
N ALA A 115 5.10 2.75 -23.72
CA ALA A 115 6.46 3.22 -23.93
C ALA A 115 7.26 2.37 -24.95
N ALA A 116 6.90 1.10 -25.13
CA ALA A 116 7.49 0.23 -26.15
C ALA A 116 6.97 0.54 -27.57
N ASP A 117 5.73 1.02 -27.68
CA ASP A 117 5.08 1.35 -28.96
C ASP A 117 5.42 2.76 -29.50
N VAL A 118 6.26 3.53 -28.81
CA VAL A 118 6.71 4.85 -29.29
C VAL A 118 7.64 4.68 -30.49
N GLU A 119 7.13 4.95 -31.69
CA GLU A 119 7.95 5.04 -32.91
C GLU A 119 8.87 6.26 -32.85
N LEU A 120 10.19 6.02 -32.96
CA LEU A 120 11.17 7.10 -33.07
C LEU A 120 11.27 7.56 -34.53
N ILE A 121 11.04 8.85 -34.74
CA ILE A 121 11.22 9.53 -36.01
C ILE A 121 12.38 10.51 -35.83
N VAL A 122 13.34 10.45 -36.75
CA VAL A 122 14.49 11.35 -36.80
C VAL A 122 14.47 12.06 -38.14
N GLU A 123 14.27 13.37 -38.14
CA GLU A 123 14.49 14.21 -39.30
C GLU A 123 15.93 14.74 -39.26
N ILE A 124 16.65 14.62 -40.37
CA ILE A 124 18.04 15.06 -40.48
C ILE A 124 18.08 16.22 -41.48
N SER A 125 18.53 17.38 -41.03
CA SER A 125 18.79 18.54 -41.87
C SER A 125 20.27 18.90 -41.87
N GLU A 126 20.73 19.51 -42.96
CA GLU A 126 22.13 19.87 -43.15
C GLU A 126 22.28 21.35 -43.49
N SER A 127 23.40 21.95 -43.11
CA SER A 127 23.80 23.27 -43.57
C SER A 127 25.33 23.38 -43.61
N THR A 128 25.86 24.19 -44.52
CA THR A 128 27.32 24.44 -44.56
C THR A 128 27.67 25.60 -43.64
N VAL A 129 28.40 25.31 -42.56
CA VAL A 129 28.81 26.31 -41.55
C VAL A 129 30.31 26.18 -41.30
N MET A 130 31.02 27.31 -41.21
CA MET A 130 32.45 27.38 -40.87
C MET A 130 33.40 26.52 -41.76
N GLY A 131 32.97 26.12 -42.96
CA GLY A 131 33.77 25.30 -43.87
C GLY A 131 33.61 23.78 -43.69
N GLY A 132 32.67 23.35 -42.86
CA GLY A 132 32.21 21.96 -42.76
C GLY A 132 30.69 21.86 -42.91
N THR A 133 30.16 20.65 -42.75
CA THR A 133 28.71 20.37 -42.73
C THR A 133 28.22 20.33 -41.29
N GLN A 134 27.27 21.18 -40.94
CA GLN A 134 26.50 21.10 -39.70
C GLN A 134 25.27 20.23 -39.95
N ILE A 135 25.09 19.20 -39.12
CA ILE A 135 23.90 18.35 -39.11
C ILE A 135 23.04 18.74 -37.92
N GLU A 136 21.74 18.88 -38.15
CA GLU A 136 20.73 19.04 -37.12
C GLU A 136 19.78 17.85 -37.18
N LEU A 137 19.65 17.17 -36.04
CA LEU A 137 18.76 16.05 -35.81
C LEU A 137 17.53 16.58 -35.08
N ASP A 138 16.35 16.42 -35.67
CA ASP A 138 15.05 16.71 -35.03
C ASP A 138 14.37 15.38 -34.69
N PHE A 139 14.18 15.15 -33.40
CA PHE A 139 13.57 13.97 -32.81
C PHE A 139 12.12 14.27 -32.44
N ASN A 140 11.21 13.33 -32.70
CA ASN A 140 9.82 13.45 -32.27
C ASN A 140 9.62 13.30 -30.74
N VAL A 141 10.67 12.91 -30.01
CA VAL A 141 10.65 12.61 -28.58
C VAL A 141 11.92 13.09 -27.88
N LEU A 142 11.82 13.37 -26.57
CA LEU A 142 12.93 13.81 -25.74
C LEU A 142 13.77 12.62 -25.23
N HIS A 143 14.96 12.90 -24.72
CA HIS A 143 15.84 11.92 -24.07
C HIS A 143 16.29 10.77 -24.99
N VAL A 144 16.52 11.06 -26.27
CA VAL A 144 17.03 10.08 -27.23
C VAL A 144 18.52 9.84 -26.98
N ASN A 145 18.87 8.56 -26.84
CA ASN A 145 20.26 8.09 -26.83
C ASN A 145 20.59 7.55 -28.23
N TYR A 146 21.72 7.93 -28.80
CA TYR A 146 22.07 7.55 -30.17
C TYR A 146 23.58 7.51 -30.41
N ASP A 147 23.98 6.78 -31.47
CA ASP A 147 25.29 6.88 -32.09
C ASP A 147 25.17 7.64 -33.40
N LEU A 148 26.17 8.46 -33.73
CA LEU A 148 26.25 9.21 -34.97
C LEU A 148 27.55 8.90 -35.69
N THR A 149 27.45 8.43 -36.92
CA THR A 149 28.61 8.18 -37.79
C THR A 149 28.40 8.88 -39.11
N ALA A 150 29.42 9.59 -39.59
CA ALA A 150 29.45 10.13 -40.94
C ALA A 150 30.63 9.54 -41.71
N THR A 151 30.37 9.03 -42.91
CA THR A 151 31.37 8.41 -43.78
C THR A 151 31.43 9.16 -45.10
N GLN A 152 32.62 9.37 -45.64
CA GLN A 152 32.84 9.96 -46.95
C GLN A 152 33.89 9.12 -47.68
N ASN A 153 33.60 8.70 -48.92
CA ASN A 153 34.50 7.83 -49.71
C ASN A 153 34.91 6.52 -48.99
N GLY A 154 34.05 6.00 -48.12
CA GLY A 154 34.33 4.81 -47.30
C GLY A 154 35.25 5.04 -46.10
N GLU A 155 35.65 6.29 -45.81
CA GLU A 155 36.40 6.67 -44.61
C GLU A 155 35.49 7.42 -43.63
N VAL A 156 35.63 7.12 -42.33
CA VAL A 156 34.86 7.79 -41.27
C VAL A 156 35.40 9.20 -41.09
N VAL A 157 34.55 10.21 -41.35
CA VAL A 157 34.88 11.63 -41.18
C VAL A 157 34.33 12.21 -39.89
N PHE A 158 33.36 11.52 -39.26
CA PHE A 158 32.84 11.84 -37.93
C PHE A 158 32.31 10.56 -37.28
N GLU A 159 32.60 10.37 -35.99
CA GLU A 159 32.04 9.27 -35.20
C GLU A 159 31.96 9.67 -33.74
N GLU A 160 30.75 9.65 -33.19
CA GLU A 160 30.49 9.80 -31.77
C GLU A 160 29.46 8.77 -31.32
N THR A 161 29.74 8.12 -30.19
CA THR A 161 28.92 7.03 -29.66
C THR A 161 28.40 7.36 -28.27
N GLY A 162 27.21 6.88 -27.93
CA GLY A 162 26.61 7.08 -26.60
C GLY A 162 26.19 8.52 -26.36
N LEU A 163 25.76 9.23 -27.41
CA LEU A 163 25.22 10.58 -27.30
C LEU A 163 23.85 10.56 -26.65
N HIS A 164 23.49 11.65 -25.98
CA HIS A 164 22.19 11.83 -25.35
C HIS A 164 21.68 13.24 -25.64
N SER A 165 20.49 13.33 -26.24
CA SER A 165 19.79 14.60 -26.41
C SER A 165 18.70 14.74 -25.36
N MET A 166 18.79 15.79 -24.52
CA MET A 166 17.71 16.16 -23.60
C MET A 166 16.60 16.95 -24.29
N GLU A 167 16.88 17.50 -25.46
CA GLU A 167 15.94 18.26 -26.28
C GLU A 167 15.54 17.44 -27.52
N ASN A 168 14.52 17.90 -28.24
CA ASN A 168 14.14 17.30 -29.51
C ASN A 168 15.15 17.66 -30.62
N ILE A 169 16.09 18.56 -30.37
CA ILE A 169 17.06 18.99 -31.38
C ILE A 169 18.47 18.71 -30.89
N ALA A 170 19.30 18.08 -31.74
CA ALA A 170 20.73 17.95 -31.51
C ALA A 170 21.52 18.40 -32.74
N THR A 171 22.61 19.15 -32.52
CA THR A 171 23.45 19.66 -33.60
C THR A 171 24.86 19.09 -33.52
N HIS A 172 25.40 18.73 -34.68
CA HIS A 172 26.73 18.14 -34.83
C HIS A 172 27.49 18.81 -35.95
N GLN A 173 28.78 19.08 -35.73
CA GLN A 173 29.65 19.67 -36.74
C GLN A 173 30.55 18.58 -37.32
N ILE A 174 30.45 18.37 -38.62
CA ILE A 174 31.29 17.45 -39.38
C ILE A 174 32.34 18.27 -40.13
N ASP A 175 33.61 17.99 -39.87
CA ASP A 175 34.76 18.65 -40.51
C ASP A 175 35.04 18.10 -41.93
N ALA A 176 33.96 17.93 -42.71
CA ALA A 176 33.97 17.55 -44.11
C ALA A 176 32.84 18.26 -44.85
N VAL A 177 32.99 18.41 -46.17
CA VAL A 177 31.95 18.96 -47.04
C VAL A 177 31.67 17.96 -48.13
N GLY A 178 30.40 17.60 -48.30
CA GLY A 178 29.96 16.71 -49.37
C GLY A 178 30.19 17.31 -50.75
N SER A 179 30.09 16.50 -51.80
CA SER A 179 29.93 16.98 -53.17
C SER A 179 29.12 15.96 -53.98
N PRO A 180 28.59 16.30 -55.15
CA PRO A 180 27.85 15.35 -55.99
C PRO A 180 28.65 14.09 -56.35
N ASP A 181 29.97 14.21 -56.46
CA ASP A 181 30.88 13.11 -56.79
C ASP A 181 31.43 12.40 -55.53
N ASN A 182 31.30 13.03 -54.35
CA ASN A 182 31.79 12.52 -53.08
C ASN A 182 30.88 12.97 -51.92
N PRO A 183 29.67 12.41 -51.81
CA PRO A 183 28.72 12.76 -50.76
C PRO A 183 29.19 12.29 -49.38
N ILE A 184 28.60 12.86 -48.32
CA ILE A 184 28.78 12.37 -46.95
C ILE A 184 27.55 11.53 -46.60
N ASP A 185 27.75 10.27 -46.22
CA ASP A 185 26.70 9.40 -45.72
C ASP A 185 26.64 9.53 -44.20
N VAL A 186 25.52 10.05 -43.68
CA VAL A 186 25.28 10.28 -42.26
C VAL A 186 24.32 9.24 -41.74
N LYS A 187 24.74 8.50 -40.72
CA LYS A 187 24.00 7.41 -40.09
C LYS A 187 23.79 7.71 -38.61
N VAL A 188 22.52 7.74 -38.21
CA VAL A 188 22.08 7.84 -36.81
C VAL A 188 21.55 6.47 -36.38
N VAL A 189 22.08 5.93 -35.29
CA VAL A 189 21.60 4.67 -34.70
C VAL A 189 20.97 4.96 -33.35
N SER A 190 19.69 4.65 -33.19
CA SER A 190 19.02 4.77 -31.89
C SER A 190 19.57 3.73 -30.91
N LEU A 191 19.92 4.17 -29.72
CA LEU A 191 20.27 3.31 -28.58
C LEU A 191 19.07 3.11 -27.63
N GLY A 192 18.06 3.97 -27.70
CA GLY A 192 16.86 3.94 -26.87
C GLY A 192 16.51 5.32 -26.27
N ILE A 193 15.31 5.43 -25.70
CA ILE A 193 14.78 6.66 -25.11
C ILE A 193 14.87 6.55 -23.59
N GLY A 194 15.52 7.51 -22.93
CA GLY A 194 15.60 7.55 -21.48
C GLY A 194 16.84 8.27 -20.94
N ALA A 195 17.03 8.19 -19.63
CA ALA A 195 18.17 8.81 -18.96
C ALA A 195 19.50 8.15 -19.37
N PRO A 196 20.58 8.92 -19.60
CA PRO A 196 21.83 8.37 -20.06
C PRO A 196 22.44 7.42 -19.01
N GLY A 197 23.00 6.30 -19.46
CA GLY A 197 23.62 5.29 -18.59
C GLY A 197 22.62 4.36 -17.87
N ASN A 198 21.32 4.48 -18.12
CA ASN A 198 20.29 3.60 -17.56
C ASN A 198 19.65 2.73 -18.65
N SER A 199 20.48 2.00 -19.41
CA SER A 199 20.06 1.22 -20.58
C SER A 199 19.02 0.15 -20.28
N ASP A 200 19.02 -0.38 -19.05
CA ASP A 200 18.05 -1.39 -18.62
C ASP A 200 16.61 -0.85 -18.53
N ASN A 201 16.46 0.49 -18.43
CA ASN A 201 15.17 1.17 -18.36
C ASN A 201 14.89 2.04 -19.59
N TRP A 202 15.67 1.92 -20.66
CA TRP A 202 15.37 2.64 -21.90
C TRP A 202 14.14 2.06 -22.59
N THR A 203 13.39 2.94 -23.24
CA THR A 203 12.17 2.61 -23.98
C THR A 203 12.36 2.91 -25.48
N GLY A 204 11.35 2.59 -26.30
CA GLY A 204 11.40 2.80 -27.75
C GLY A 204 12.39 1.89 -28.50
N PRO A 205 12.60 2.15 -29.80
CA PRO A 205 13.35 1.25 -30.68
C PRO A 205 14.87 1.36 -30.47
N VAL A 206 15.50 0.22 -30.16
CA VAL A 206 16.96 0.09 -30.07
C VAL A 206 17.50 -0.49 -31.39
N GLY A 207 18.54 0.14 -31.94
CA GLY A 207 19.18 -0.26 -33.18
C GLY A 207 18.47 0.23 -34.46
N GLN A 208 17.42 1.03 -34.35
CA GLN A 208 16.83 1.69 -35.51
C GLN A 208 17.87 2.60 -36.16
N VAL A 209 18.00 2.48 -37.49
CA VAL A 209 18.96 3.24 -38.28
C VAL A 209 18.23 4.23 -39.17
N THR A 210 18.59 5.50 -39.05
CA THR A 210 18.20 6.56 -39.99
C THR A 210 19.44 7.03 -40.73
N GLU A 211 19.40 7.02 -42.06
CA GLU A 211 20.55 7.38 -42.89
C GLU A 211 20.13 8.43 -43.92
N ILE A 212 20.95 9.47 -44.09
CA ILE A 212 20.79 10.48 -45.12
C ILE A 212 22.11 10.67 -45.87
N GLN A 213 22.01 10.92 -47.16
CA GLN A 213 23.15 11.30 -47.98
C GLN A 213 23.18 12.81 -48.15
N VAL A 214 24.21 13.44 -47.60
CA VAL A 214 24.45 14.87 -47.67
C VAL A 214 25.19 15.18 -48.96
N VAL A 215 24.49 15.83 -49.88
CA VAL A 215 25.06 16.47 -51.07
C VAL A 215 24.78 17.95 -50.89
N PRO A 216 25.79 18.84 -51.00
CA PRO A 216 25.56 20.26 -50.87
C PRO A 216 24.47 20.67 -51.85
N GLU A 217 23.37 21.17 -51.32
CA GLU A 217 22.38 21.86 -52.11
C GLU A 217 23.08 22.99 -52.86
N PHE A 218 22.97 22.96 -54.20
CA PHE A 218 23.69 23.80 -55.16
C PHE A 218 24.17 25.09 -54.52
N GLY A 219 25.43 25.10 -54.07
CA GLY A 219 25.94 26.14 -53.19
C GLY A 219 25.72 27.54 -53.78
N THR A 220 25.88 28.57 -52.97
CA THR A 220 25.73 29.98 -53.39
C THR A 220 26.36 30.28 -54.76
N ILE A 221 27.46 29.61 -55.12
CA ILE A 221 28.10 29.65 -56.44
C ILE A 221 27.16 29.16 -57.56
N ALA A 222 26.53 28.00 -57.45
CA ALA A 222 25.61 27.49 -58.45
C ALA A 222 24.36 28.38 -58.58
N MET A 223 23.84 28.94 -57.48
CA MET A 223 22.78 29.96 -57.52
C MET A 223 23.24 31.28 -58.13
N MET A 224 24.47 31.73 -57.84
CA MET A 224 25.07 32.91 -58.48
C MET A 224 25.26 32.68 -59.98
N VAL A 225 25.76 31.51 -60.39
CA VAL A 225 25.95 31.15 -61.80
C VAL A 225 24.60 31.05 -62.51
N LEU A 226 23.60 30.42 -61.89
CA LEU A 226 22.24 30.36 -62.42
C LEU A 226 21.65 31.77 -62.60
N ALA A 227 21.77 32.64 -61.59
CA ALA A 227 21.29 34.02 -61.66
C ALA A 227 22.03 34.82 -62.75
N VAL A 228 23.35 34.73 -62.82
CA VAL A 228 24.17 35.40 -63.85
C VAL A 228 23.83 34.87 -65.26
N ALA A 229 23.61 33.56 -65.41
CA ALA A 229 23.22 32.95 -66.68
C ALA A 229 21.83 33.43 -67.13
N ILE A 230 20.84 33.46 -66.24
CA ILE A 230 19.49 33.97 -66.54
C ILE A 230 19.55 35.46 -66.92
N ILE A 231 20.25 36.28 -66.13
CA ILE A 231 20.42 37.72 -66.41
C ILE A 231 21.11 37.93 -67.76
N SER A 232 22.15 37.16 -68.07
CA SER A 232 22.87 37.24 -69.35
C SER A 232 21.97 36.91 -70.54
N ILE A 233 21.16 35.84 -70.44
CA ILE A 233 20.22 35.44 -71.49
C ILE A 233 19.15 36.53 -71.70
N VAL A 234 18.58 37.06 -70.62
CA VAL A 234 17.59 38.15 -70.68
C VAL A 234 18.21 39.41 -71.30
N ALA A 235 19.44 39.77 -70.94
CA ALA A 235 20.12 40.94 -71.52
C ALA A 235 20.40 40.78 -73.02
N VAL A 236 20.84 39.58 -73.46
CA VAL A 236 21.12 39.29 -74.87
C VAL A 236 19.84 39.28 -75.70
N THR A 237 18.77 38.65 -75.20
CA THR A 237 17.48 38.57 -75.89
C THR A 237 16.75 39.92 -75.93
N ALA A 238 16.90 40.76 -74.90
CA ALA A 238 16.38 42.13 -74.90
C ALA A 238 17.09 43.03 -75.93
N LYS A 239 18.42 42.87 -76.11
CA LYS A 239 19.20 43.68 -77.05
C LYS A 239 19.01 43.26 -78.52
N SER A 240 18.67 42.01 -78.80
CA SER A 240 18.39 41.55 -80.17
C SER A 240 17.01 41.97 -80.71
N ARG A 241 16.13 42.52 -79.87
CA ARG A 241 14.78 43.00 -80.27
C ARG A 241 14.73 44.51 -80.53
N VAL A 242 15.84 45.12 -80.95
CA VAL A 242 15.85 46.50 -81.47
C VAL A 242 15.40 46.45 -82.93
N ILE A 243 14.10 46.67 -83.14
CA ILE A 243 13.44 46.77 -84.45
C ILE A 243 14.11 47.89 -85.26
N PRO A 244 14.66 47.63 -86.47
CA PRO A 244 15.13 48.70 -87.34
C PRO A 244 13.90 49.46 -87.85
N ARG A 245 13.81 50.75 -87.50
CA ARG A 245 12.78 51.64 -88.03
C ARG A 245 13.24 52.07 -89.43
N PHE A 246 12.55 51.59 -90.46
CA PHE A 246 12.52 52.24 -91.77
C PHE A 246 11.67 53.50 -91.70
#